data_AF-A0A440AQK9-F1
#
_entry.id   AF-A0A440AQK9-F1
#
_cell.length_a   1.000
_cell.length_b   1.000
_cell.length_c   1.000
_cell.angle_alpha   90.00
_cell.angle_beta   90.00
_cell.angle_gamma   90.00
#
_symmetry.space_group_name_H-M   'P 1'
#
loop_
_entity.id
_entity.type
_entity.pdbx_description
1 polymer ?
#
loop_
_entity_poly.entity_id
_entity_poly.type
_entity_poly.pdbx_seq_one_letter_code
_entity_poly.pdbx_strand_id
1 'polypeptide(L)'
;GRTILDLTEGLQLRRSRVMGAWRIELSGFTDTMRQRLTAYGLFHEIISWKLRMFVPADSSGLPVLERVLDRFPIERVGEREAA
;
A
#
# COMPACT_ATOMS: atom_id res chain seq x y z
N GLY A 1 -6.85 12.17 3.41
CA GLY A 1 -7.34 11.35 4.53
C GLY A 1 -6.17 11.08 5.45
N ARG A 2 -6.40 11.10 6.76
CA ARG A 2 -5.37 10.82 7.78
C ARG A 2 -5.32 9.35 8.18
N THR A 3 -6.19 8.51 7.64
CA THR A 3 -6.31 7.10 7.99
C THR A 3 -5.12 6.27 7.50
N ILE A 4 -4.59 5.45 8.40
CA ILE A 4 -3.62 4.39 8.13
C ILE A 4 -4.27 3.08 8.57
N LEU A 5 -4.14 2.05 7.74
CA LEU A 5 -4.49 0.69 8.09
C LEU A 5 -3.18 -0.05 8.36
N ASP A 6 -2.98 -0.45 9.61
CA ASP A 6 -1.90 -1.35 9.99
C ASP A 6 -2.35 -2.77 9.68
N LEU A 7 -1.57 -3.50 8.89
CA LEU A 7 -1.80 -4.89 8.52
C LEU A 7 -0.77 -5.79 9.21
N THR A 8 -1.03 -7.09 9.22
CA THR A 8 -0.05 -8.07 9.69
C THR A 8 1.28 -7.97 8.94
N GLU A 9 2.34 -8.52 9.54
CA GLU A 9 3.72 -8.46 9.03
C GLU A 9 4.30 -7.04 8.94
N GLY A 10 3.73 -6.08 9.70
CA GLY A 10 4.21 -4.70 9.77
C GLY A 10 3.93 -3.88 8.50
N LEU A 11 3.02 -4.35 7.65
CA LEU A 11 2.59 -3.65 6.45
C LEU A 11 1.62 -2.53 6.81
N GLN A 12 1.63 -1.46 6.00
CA GLN A 12 0.72 -0.33 6.18
C GLN A 12 0.11 0.11 4.87
N LEU A 13 -1.22 0.26 4.83
CA LEU A 13 -1.94 0.91 3.75
C LEU A 13 -2.32 2.32 4.14
N ARG A 14 -2.08 3.27 3.24
CA ARG A 14 -2.49 4.66 3.42
C ARG A 14 -2.86 5.33 2.12
N ARG A 15 -3.69 6.37 2.22
CA ARG A 15 -3.90 7.30 1.10
C ARG A 15 -2.75 8.32 1.07
N SER A 16 -1.95 8.29 0.01
CA SER A 16 -0.83 9.21 -0.23
C SER A 16 -1.11 10.11 -1.42
N ARG A 17 -0.64 11.36 -1.38
CA ARG A 17 -0.60 12.24 -2.55
C ARG A 17 0.80 12.20 -3.14
N VAL A 18 0.90 11.78 -4.39
CA VAL A 18 2.19 11.61 -5.07
C VAL A 18 2.10 12.17 -6.48
N MET A 19 3.07 13.00 -6.86
CA MET A 19 3.07 13.71 -8.15
C MET A 19 1.71 14.38 -8.46
N GLY A 20 1.08 14.99 -7.44
CA GLY A 20 -0.22 15.67 -7.57
C GLY A 20 -1.45 14.76 -7.49
N ALA A 21 -1.32 13.45 -7.68
CA ALA A 21 -2.41 12.49 -7.69
C ALA A 21 -2.61 11.76 -6.35
N TRP A 22 -3.86 11.42 -6.02
CA TRP A 22 -4.16 10.56 -4.86
C TRP A 22 -3.98 9.09 -5.22
N ARG A 23 -3.27 8.35 -4.37
CA ARG A 23 -3.01 6.92 -4.52
C ARG A 23 -3.17 6.20 -3.19
N ILE A 24 -3.44 4.89 -3.24
CA ILE A 24 -3.32 4.01 -2.08
C ILE A 24 -1.93 3.39 -2.12
N GLU A 25 -1.13 3.67 -1.11
CA GLU A 25 0.25 3.24 -0.98
C GLU A 25 0.35 2.12 0.06
N LEU A 26 1.13 1.09 -0.27
CA LEU A 26 1.57 0.06 0.66
C LEU A 26 3.02 0.35 1.07
N SER A 27 3.27 0.40 2.38
CA SER A 27 4.61 0.54 2.99
C SER A 27 4.90 -0.57 3.99
N GLY A 28 6.16 -0.67 4.44
CA GLY A 28 6.60 -1.71 5.40
C GLY A 28 7.04 -3.02 4.75
N PHE A 29 6.93 -3.15 3.42
CA PHE A 29 7.30 -4.37 2.71
C PHE A 29 8.82 -4.54 2.60
N THR A 30 9.28 -5.79 2.62
CA THR A 30 10.67 -6.17 2.34
C THR A 30 10.91 -6.45 0.85
N ASP A 31 12.16 -6.52 0.42
CA ASP A 31 12.47 -6.87 -0.99
C ASP A 31 11.98 -8.27 -1.37
N THR A 32 11.97 -9.22 -0.42
CA THR A 32 11.39 -10.56 -0.63
C THR A 32 9.88 -10.50 -0.85
N MET A 33 9.18 -9.63 -0.12
CA MET A 33 7.73 -9.43 -0.30
C MET A 33 7.39 -8.76 -1.62
N ARG A 34 8.28 -7.90 -2.15
CA ARG A 34 8.06 -7.13 -3.39
C ARG A 34 7.55 -8.00 -4.52
N GLN A 35 8.24 -9.11 -4.82
CA GLN A 35 7.85 -10.00 -5.92
C GLN A 35 6.45 -10.58 -5.72
N ARG A 36 6.12 -11.01 -4.49
CA ARG A 36 4.81 -11.55 -4.15
C ARG A 36 3.70 -10.49 -4.28
N LEU A 37 3.95 -9.28 -3.79
CA LEU A 37 3.02 -8.17 -3.87
C LEU A 37 2.77 -7.74 -5.32
N THR A 38 3.82 -7.74 -6.15
CA THR A 38 3.67 -7.53 -7.60
C THR A 38 2.81 -8.64 -8.23
N ALA A 39 2.99 -9.90 -7.83
CA ALA A 39 2.17 -11.00 -8.31
C ALA A 39 0.69 -10.90 -7.89
N TYR A 40 0.38 -10.23 -6.77
CA TYR A 40 -0.99 -9.90 -6.39
C TYR A 40 -1.62 -8.79 -7.23
N GLY A 41 -0.79 -8.01 -7.94
CA GLY A 41 -1.20 -6.94 -8.85
C GLY A 41 -0.85 -5.54 -8.35
N LEU A 42 -0.07 -5.41 -7.27
CA LEU A 42 0.51 -4.11 -6.91
C LEU A 42 1.57 -3.73 -7.93
N PHE A 43 1.78 -2.43 -8.11
CA PHE A 43 2.86 -1.92 -8.94
C PHE A 43 3.77 -1.02 -8.11
N HIS A 44 5.01 -0.88 -8.57
CA HIS A 44 5.98 0.00 -7.94
C HIS A 44 6.48 1.07 -8.91
N GLU A 45 6.77 2.23 -8.36
CA GLU A 45 7.40 3.34 -9.08
C GLU A 45 8.56 3.88 -8.22
N ILE A 46 9.59 4.40 -8.89
CA ILE A 46 10.64 5.16 -8.20
C ILE A 46 10.22 6.63 -8.19
N ILE A 47 10.06 7.19 -6.99
CA ILE A 47 9.57 8.55 -6.79
C ILE A 47 10.48 9.25 -5.79
N SER A 48 11.08 10.37 -6.22
CA SER A 48 12.10 11.08 -5.43
C SER A 48 13.16 10.11 -4.89
N TRP A 49 13.71 9.27 -5.77
CA TRP A 49 14.76 8.28 -5.48
C TRP A 49 14.34 7.11 -4.59
N LYS A 50 13.09 7.05 -4.14
CA LYS A 50 12.58 5.97 -3.31
C LYS A 50 11.63 5.08 -4.11
N LEU A 51 11.82 3.77 -4.00
CA LEU A 51 10.90 2.78 -4.56
C LEU A 51 9.65 2.70 -3.68
N ARG A 52 8.48 2.97 -4.27
CA ARG A 52 7.18 3.02 -3.60
C ARG A 52 6.21 2.07 -4.28
N MET A 53 5.31 1.49 -3.51
CA MET A 53 4.37 0.47 -3.99
C MET A 53 2.93 0.95 -3.82
N PHE A 54 2.10 0.70 -4.82
CA PHE A 54 0.74 1.24 -4.89
C PHE A 54 -0.25 0.18 -5.36
N VAL A 55 -1.50 0.36 -4.93
CA VAL A 55 -2.66 -0.35 -5.48
C VAL A 55 -3.06 0.35 -6.80
N PRO A 56 -3.40 -0.39 -7.88
CA PRO A 56 -3.96 0.20 -9.09
C PRO A 56 -5.15 1.11 -8.81
N ALA A 57 -5.25 2.21 -9.55
CA ALA A 57 -6.34 3.18 -9.38
C ALA A 57 -7.54 2.91 -10.31
N ASP A 58 -7.44 1.91 -11.18
CA ASP A 58 -8.49 1.47 -12.09
C ASP A 58 -9.34 0.33 -11.47
N SER A 59 -10.18 -0.31 -12.29
CA SER A 59 -11.07 -1.39 -11.87
C SER A 59 -10.35 -2.62 -11.29
N SER A 60 -9.04 -2.79 -11.54
CA SER A 60 -8.25 -3.86 -10.94
C SER A 60 -7.87 -3.60 -9.48
N GLY A 61 -7.97 -2.36 -9.02
CA GLY A 61 -7.56 -1.97 -7.67
C GLY A 61 -8.32 -2.68 -6.56
N LEU A 62 -9.64 -2.86 -6.72
CA LEU A 62 -10.47 -3.51 -5.70
C LEU A 62 -10.12 -5.01 -5.53
N PRO A 63 -10.04 -5.82 -6.60
CA PRO A 63 -9.56 -7.20 -6.49
C PRO A 63 -8.14 -7.33 -5.92
N VAL A 64 -7.23 -6.41 -6.26
CA VAL A 64 -5.86 -6.40 -5.70
C VAL A 64 -5.90 -6.14 -4.20
N LEU A 65 -6.69 -5.15 -3.77
CA LEU A 65 -6.83 -4.81 -2.36
C LEU A 65 -7.46 -5.97 -1.57
N GLU A 66 -8.47 -6.65 -2.11
CA GLU A 66 -9.09 -7.83 -1.50
C GLU A 66 -8.06 -8.93 -1.24
N ARG A 67 -7.24 -9.28 -2.22
CA ARG A 67 -6.16 -10.29 -2.05
C ARG A 67 -5.13 -9.89 -1.00
N VAL A 68 -4.76 -8.61 -0.96
CA VAL A 68 -3.83 -8.09 0.05
C VAL A 68 -4.44 -8.24 1.44
N LEU A 69 -5.70 -7.84 1.63
CA LEU A 69 -6.36 -7.88 2.93
C LEU A 69 -6.70 -9.31 3.40
N ASP A 70 -6.96 -10.22 2.46
CA ASP A 70 -7.13 -11.64 2.74
C ASP A 70 -5.82 -12.27 3.24
N ARG A 71 -4.69 -11.90 2.61
CA ARG A 71 -3.36 -12.42 3.00
C ARG A 71 -2.77 -11.72 4.22
N PHE A 72 -2.99 -10.43 4.34
CA PHE A 72 -2.46 -9.56 5.40
C PHE A 72 -3.62 -8.85 6.09
N PRO A 73 -4.28 -9.54 7.05
CA PRO A 73 -5.42 -8.98 7.76
C PRO A 73 -5.11 -7.64 8.43
N ILE A 74 -6.14 -6.80 8.58
CA ILE A 74 -6.03 -5.52 9.28
C ILE A 74 -5.88 -5.79 10.78
N GLU A 75 -4.81 -5.28 11.38
CA GLU A 75 -4.59 -5.33 12.83
C GLU A 75 -5.18 -4.10 13.51
N ARG A 76 -5.08 -2.92 12.87
CA ARG A 76 -5.52 -1.65 13.45
C ARG A 76 -5.90 -0.62 12.40
N VAL A 77 -6.89 0.19 12.72
CA VAL A 77 -7.20 1.44 12.01
C VAL A 77 -6.71 2.60 12.85
N GLY A 78 -5.77 3.36 12.32
CA GLY A 78 -5.13 4.49 13.00
C GLY A 78 -5.29 5.81 12.26
N GLU A 79 -4.94 6.89 12.95
CA GLU A 79 -4.75 8.21 12.35
C GLU A 79 -3.26 8.55 12.29
N ARG A 80 -2.85 9.25 11.24
CA ARG A 80 -1.50 9.80 11.10
C ARG A 80 -1.25 10.83 12.21
N GLU A 81 -0.34 10.55 13.14
CA GLU A 81 0.28 11.60 13.96
C GLU A 81 1.09 12.52 13.04
N ALA A 82 0.84 13.82 13.17
CA ALA A 82 1.63 14.83 12.49
C ALA A 82 3.02 14.86 13.15
N ALA A 83 4.05 14.49 12.39
CA ALA A 83 5.42 14.93 12.66
C ALA A 83 5.58 16.39 12.21
#